data_AF-A0A1F8SSN5-F1
#
_entry.id   AF-A0A1F8SSN5-F1
#
_cell.length_a   1.000
_cell.length_b   1.000
_cell.length_c   1.000
_cell.angle_alpha   90.00
_cell.angle_beta   90.00
_cell.angle_gamma   90.00
#
_symmetry.space_group_name_H-M   'P 1'
#
loop_
_entity.id
_entity.type
_entity.pdbx_description
1 polymer ?
#
loop_
_entity_poly.entity_id
_entity_poly.type
_entity_poly.pdbx_seq_one_letter_code
_entity_poly.pdbx_strand_id
1 'polypeptide(L)' 'MRRVFSFITGIFMGGVVGAIVAILLAPASGEEVREQLQERSIRLKDDIKAVAEARRAELERELTALRAPHRKE' A
#
# COMPACT_ATOMS: atom_id res chain seq x y z
N MET A 1 -14.01 -27.23 26.53
CA MET A 1 -14.67 -25.90 26.54
C MET A 1 -14.03 -24.93 27.56
N ARG A 2 -14.07 -25.17 28.88
CA ARG A 2 -13.59 -24.22 29.92
C ARG A 2 -12.13 -23.74 29.79
N ARG A 3 -11.19 -24.61 29.40
CA ARG A 3 -9.77 -24.24 29.25
C ARG A 3 -9.52 -23.30 28.06
N VAL A 4 -10.24 -23.51 26.96
CA VAL A 4 -10.14 -22.65 25.76
C VAL A 4 -10.67 -21.25 26.08
N PHE A 5 -11.77 -21.16 26.84
CA PHE A 5 -12.30 -19.89 27.30
C PHE A 5 -11.28 -19.12 28.16
N SER A 6 -10.68 -19.79 29.16
CA SER A 6 -9.64 -19.18 30.00
C SER A 6 -8.42 -18.70 29.20
N PHE A 7 -8.03 -19.42 28.15
CA PHE A 7 -6.93 -19.04 27.27
C PHE A 7 -7.26 -17.80 26.43
N ILE A 8 -8.45 -17.76 25.83
CA ILE A 8 -8.92 -16.59 25.07
C ILE A 8 -9.03 -15.36 25.97
N THR A 9 -9.52 -15.52 27.21
CA THR A 9 -9.55 -14.42 28.20
C THR A 9 -8.14 -13.92 28.50
N GLY A 10 -7.16 -14.82 28.63
CA GLY A 10 -5.75 -14.45 28.82
C GLY A 10 -5.18 -13.66 27.64
N ILE A 11 -5.45 -14.09 26.40
CA ILE A 11 -5.06 -13.35 25.18
C ILE A 11 -5.70 -11.98 25.15
N PHE A 12 -6.99 -11.87 25.46
CA PHE A 12 -7.67 -10.57 25.49
C PHE A 12 -7.04 -9.65 26.53
N MET A 13 -6.81 -10.13 27.75
CA MET A 13 -6.24 -9.32 28.82
C MET A 13 -4.81 -8.91 28.51
N GLY A 14 -3.98 -9.84 28.00
CA GLY A 14 -2.63 -9.55 27.54
C GLY A 14 -2.59 -8.59 26.35
N GLY A 15 -3.53 -8.74 25.41
CA GLY A 15 -3.69 -7.86 24.26
C GLY A 15 -4.08 -6.43 24.65
N VAL A 16 -4.98 -6.27 25.62
CA VAL A 16 -5.35 -4.94 26.15
C VAL A 16 -4.16 -4.29 26.83
N VAL A 17 -3.46 -4.99 27.72
CA VAL A 17 -2.26 -4.45 28.40
C VAL A 17 -1.18 -4.10 27.39
N GLY A 18 -0.92 -4.99 26.43
CA GLY A 18 0.04 -4.76 25.35
C GLY A 18 -0.33 -3.56 24.48
N ALA A 19 -1.61 -3.38 24.15
CA ALA A 19 -2.09 -2.24 23.37
C ALA A 19 -1.89 -0.92 24.13
N ILE A 20 -2.17 -0.89 25.43
CA ILE A 20 -1.93 0.30 26.26
C ILE A 20 -0.44 0.66 26.27
N VAL A 21 0.43 -0.32 26.52
CA VAL A 21 1.88 -0.12 26.49
C VAL A 21 2.34 0.37 25.10
N ALA A 22 1.85 -0.24 24.03
CA ALA A 22 2.17 0.15 22.66
C ALA A 22 1.75 1.59 22.35
N ILE A 23 0.60 2.05 22.84
CA ILE A 23 0.13 3.43 22.67
C ILE A 23 0.99 4.41 23.49
N LEU A 24 1.32 4.07 24.73
CA LEU A 24 2.14 4.93 25.60
C LEU A 24 3.59 5.04 25.13
N LEU A 25 4.12 3.96 24.56
CA LEU A 25 5.49 3.88 24.05
C LEU A 25 5.56 4.10 22.54
N ALA A 26 4.44 4.41 21.87
CA ALA A 26 4.41 4.65 20.44
C ALA A 26 5.36 5.82 20.12
N PRO A 27 6.38 5.61 19.27
CA PRO A 27 7.42 6.62 19.03
C PRO A 27 6.95 7.81 18.20
N ALA A 28 5.79 7.72 17.53
CA ALA A 28 5.27 8.74 16.62
C ALA A 28 3.86 9.18 17.01
N SER A 29 3.58 10.48 16.82
CA SER A 29 2.24 11.02 17.04
C SER A 29 1.27 10.52 15.96
N GLY A 30 -0.02 10.43 16.30
CA GLY A 30 -1.04 10.04 15.33
C GLY A 30 -1.16 10.99 14.13
N GLU A 31 -0.80 12.26 14.32
CA GLU A 31 -0.79 13.29 13.27
C GLU A 31 0.36 13.07 12.28
N GLU A 32 1.56 12.80 12.79
CA GLU A 32 2.74 12.50 11.98
C GLU A 32 2.56 11.21 11.17
N VAL A 33 1.95 10.18 11.75
CA VAL A 33 1.60 8.95 11.01
C VAL A 33 0.58 9.24 9.89
N ARG A 34 -0.41 10.10 10.14
CA ARG A 34 -1.40 10.48 9.12
C ARG A 34 -0.75 11.27 7.98
N GLU A 35 0.12 12.20 8.30
CA GLU A 35 0.87 12.99 7.33
C GLU A 35 1.76 12.08 6.46
N GLN A 36 2.53 11.19 7.08
CA GLN A 36 3.34 10.20 6.36
C GLN A 36 2.50 9.28 5.45
N LEU A 37 1.32 8.85 5.92
CA LEU A 37 0.40 8.05 5.11
C LEU A 37 -0.12 8.83 3.91
N GLN A 38 -0.51 10.09 4.10
CA GLN A 38 -1.00 10.95 3.03
C GLN A 38 0.09 11.18 1.99
N GLU A 39 1.30 11.53 2.43
CA GLU A 39 2.44 11.78 1.55
C GLU A 39 2.82 10.52 0.77
N ARG A 40 2.88 9.35 1.43
CA ARG A 40 3.12 8.06 0.75
C ARG A 40 2.01 7.72 -0.24
N SER A 41 0.76 8.01 0.08
CA SER A 41 -0.38 7.75 -0.81
C SER A 41 -0.35 8.62 -2.06
N ILE A 42 0.06 9.88 -1.93
CA ILE A 42 0.23 10.80 -3.06
C ILE A 42 1.38 10.29 -3.94
N ARG A 43 2.56 10.02 -3.36
CA ARG A 43 3.70 9.46 -4.11
C ARG A 43 3.33 8.19 -4.87
N LEU A 44 2.64 7.26 -4.21
CA LEU A 44 2.21 6.01 -4.84
C LEU A 44 1.29 6.26 -6.05
N LYS A 45 0.35 7.21 -5.95
CA LYS A 45 -0.53 7.56 -7.06
C LYS A 45 0.25 8.16 -8.23
N ASP A 46 1.21 9.02 -7.94
CA ASP A 46 2.01 9.69 -8.96
C ASP A 46 2.95 8.68 -9.65
N ASP A 47 3.55 7.77 -8.91
CA ASP A 47 4.36 6.67 -9.47
C ASP A 47 3.52 5.79 -10.41
N ILE A 48 2.30 5.40 -9.98
CA ILE A 48 1.40 4.60 -10.82
C ILE A 48 1.03 5.35 -12.11
N LYS A 49 0.74 6.65 -12.01
CA LYS A 49 0.43 7.47 -13.20
C LYS A 49 1.62 7.56 -14.15
N ALA A 50 2.81 7.84 -13.63
CA ALA A 50 4.03 7.96 -14.42
C ALA A 50 4.33 6.65 -15.16
N VAL A 51 4.20 5.51 -14.48
CA VAL A 51 4.34 4.19 -15.11
C VAL A 51 3.27 3.98 -16.19
N ALA A 52 2.00 4.28 -15.90
CA ALA A 52 0.93 4.12 -16.88
C ALA A 52 1.14 4.99 -18.13
N GLU A 53 1.58 6.24 -17.97
CA GLU A 53 1.91 7.14 -19.08
C GLU A 53 3.09 6.62 -19.90
N ALA A 54 4.16 6.16 -19.23
CA ALA A 54 5.31 5.56 -19.91
C ALA A 54 4.91 4.33 -20.74
N ARG A 55 4.07 3.44 -20.19
CA ARG A 55 3.57 2.26 -20.92
C ARG A 55 2.66 2.64 -22.09
N ARG A 56 1.84 3.68 -21.95
CA ARG A 56 1.02 4.19 -23.06
C ARG A 56 1.89 4.74 -24.19
N ALA A 57 2.89 5.55 -23.87
CA ALA A 57 3.82 6.10 -24.85
C ALA A 57 4.61 5.00 -25.58
N GLU A 58 5.00 3.94 -24.87
CA GLU A 58 5.65 2.76 -25.46
C GLU A 58 4.72 2.02 -26.43
N LEU A 59 3.48 1.74 -26.03
CA LEU A 59 2.49 1.07 -26.88
C LEU A 59 2.11 1.90 -28.12
N GLU A 60 2.02 3.23 -28.00
CA GLU A 60 1.77 4.12 -29.14
C GLU A 60 2.91 4.09 -30.16
N ARG A 61 4.17 4.01 -29.70
CA ARG A 61 5.33 3.86 -30.57
C ARG A 61 5.31 2.51 -31.29
N GLU A 62 4.99 1.44 -30.58
CA GLU A 62 4.88 0.10 -31.16
C GLU A 62 3.74 0.02 -32.18
N LEU A 63 2.56 0.59 -31.86
CA LEU A 63 1.45 0.69 -32.80
C LEU A 63 1.81 1.48 -34.06
N THR A 64 2.56 2.57 -33.92
CA THR A 64 3.03 3.36 -35.07
C THR A 64 4.02 2.56 -35.92
N ALA A 65 4.93 1.82 -35.30
CA ALA A 65 5.88 0.96 -35.98
C ALA A 65 5.19 -0.19 -36.74
N LEU A 66 4.14 -0.78 -36.17
CA LEU A 66 3.34 -1.83 -36.81
C LEU A 66 2.38 -1.31 -37.89
N ARG A 67 1.89 -0.07 -37.76
CA ARG A 67 1.06 0.61 -38.76
C ARG A 67 1.85 1.15 -39.95
N ALA A 68 3.18 1.22 -39.85
CA ALA A 68 4.01 1.46 -41.03
C ALA A 68 3.66 0.38 -42.07
N PRO A 69 3.34 0.77 -43.32
CA PRO A 69 2.67 -0.11 -44.25
C PRO A 69 3.54 -1.35 -44.46
N HIS A 70 2.99 -2.51 -44.05
CA HIS A 70 3.42 -3.79 -44.56
C HIS A 70 3.15 -3.77 -46.07
N ARG A 71 4.07 -3.17 -46.83
CA ARG A 71 4.19 -3.35 -48.26
C ARG A 71 4.50 -4.82 -48.45
N LYS A 72 3.44 -5.63 -48.53
CA LYS A 72 3.51 -6.99 -49.05
C LYS A 72 4.00 -6.84 -50.48
N GLU A 73 5.21 -7.36 -50.72
CA GLU A 73 5.67 -7.72 -52.07
C GLU A 73 4.73 -8.74 -52.71
#